data_AF-F0QY98-F1
#
_entry.id   AF-F0QY98-F1
#
_cell.length_a   1.000
_cell.length_b   1.000
_cell.length_c   1.000
_cell.angle_alpha   90.00
_cell.angle_beta   90.00
_cell.angle_gamma   90.00
#
_symmetry.space_group_name_H-M   'P 1'
#
loop_
_entity.id
_entity.type
_entity.pdbx_description
1 polymer ?
#
loop_
_entity_poly.entity_id
_entity_poly.type
_entity_poly.pdbx_seq_one_letter_code
_entity_poly.pdbx_strand_id
1 'polypeptide(L)'
;MDFREVPINECPIKYLDTLHLLLFILYRRTEFCKNLGLNCMDLPVLATTPLVARNCDRNDVHKFFRRMRRIVERLGNEIEIFRLGRLSASLLIEFGTGSIRVYDAYIIGDNDCDKVQCITVNNVTTLYMRLVIKLSDKNLVVLNVPDMIVWLAKVYGMDTVYSALNMIHNYVENGTFTGDLDKVLEIVSKWGVSISKDSFINATLPGRRNLIILKEILSTSA
;
A
#
# COMPACT_ATOMS: atom_id res chain seq x y z
N MET A 1 8.31 14.37 3.84
CA MET A 1 7.77 15.01 2.61
C MET A 1 6.29 14.66 2.56
N ASP A 2 5.39 15.53 2.08
CA ASP A 2 3.99 15.09 1.89
C ASP A 2 3.95 14.08 0.74
N PHE A 3 3.61 12.82 1.05
CA PHE A 3 3.59 11.75 0.06
C PHE A 3 2.54 11.96 -1.02
N ARG A 4 1.64 12.96 -0.91
CA ARG A 4 0.63 13.28 -1.93
C ARG A 4 1.17 14.14 -3.08
N GLU A 5 2.29 14.81 -2.87
CA GLU A 5 2.77 15.86 -3.78
C GLU A 5 4.00 15.38 -4.56
N VAL A 6 3.82 15.24 -5.87
CA VAL A 6 4.91 15.03 -6.84
C VAL A 6 4.77 16.10 -7.91
N PRO A 7 5.87 16.80 -8.29
CA PRO A 7 5.82 17.76 -9.38
C PRO A 7 5.26 17.13 -10.66
N ILE A 8 4.39 17.86 -11.36
CA ILE A 8 3.62 17.36 -12.51
C ILE A 8 4.51 16.81 -13.64
N ASN A 9 5.77 17.28 -13.73
CA ASN A 9 6.71 16.91 -14.78
C ASN A 9 7.74 15.85 -14.33
N GLU A 10 7.69 15.42 -13.08
CA GLU A 10 8.66 14.47 -12.52
C GLU A 10 8.10 13.05 -12.51
N CYS A 11 9.00 12.07 -12.66
CA CYS A 11 8.67 10.66 -12.43
C CYS A 11 8.57 10.41 -10.91
N PRO A 12 7.40 10.00 -10.37
CA PRO A 12 7.26 9.73 -8.93
C PRO A 12 8.27 8.72 -8.39
N ILE A 13 8.71 7.76 -9.22
CA ILE A 13 9.67 6.71 -8.83
C ILE A 13 11.08 7.27 -8.60
N LYS A 14 11.45 8.33 -9.31
CA LYS A 14 12.74 9.03 -9.12
C LYS A 14 12.66 9.99 -7.94
N TYR A 15 11.51 10.63 -7.77
CA TYR A 15 11.32 11.69 -6.79
C TYR A 15 11.09 11.17 -5.36
N LEU A 16 10.34 10.08 -5.22
CA LEU A 16 9.96 9.53 -3.92
C LEU A 16 10.79 8.30 -3.56
N ASP A 17 11.10 8.15 -2.26
CA ASP A 17 11.56 6.86 -1.76
C ASP A 17 10.44 5.80 -1.82
N THR A 18 10.79 4.56 -1.48
CA THR A 18 9.88 3.41 -1.60
C THR A 18 8.61 3.56 -0.76
N LEU A 19 8.72 4.07 0.47
CA LEU A 19 7.58 4.22 1.35
C LEU A 19 6.65 5.29 0.78
N HIS A 20 7.18 6.48 0.52
CA HIS A 20 6.40 7.60 0.02
C HIS A 20 5.75 7.25 -1.32
N LEU A 21 6.45 6.53 -2.21
CA LEU A 21 5.89 6.06 -3.46
C LEU A 21 4.72 5.09 -3.28
N LEU A 22 4.84 4.12 -2.36
CA LEU A 22 3.73 3.19 -2.07
C LEU A 22 2.51 3.94 -1.52
N LEU A 23 2.72 4.86 -0.58
CA LEU A 23 1.66 5.68 0.01
C LEU A 23 1.01 6.60 -1.04
N PHE A 24 1.82 7.22 -1.91
CA PHE A 24 1.37 8.03 -3.04
C PHE A 24 0.47 7.21 -3.97
N ILE A 25 0.93 6.02 -4.40
CA ILE A 25 0.17 5.14 -5.30
C ILE A 25 -1.19 4.77 -4.68
N LEU A 26 -1.20 4.36 -3.41
CA LEU A 26 -2.43 3.99 -2.70
C LEU A 26 -3.40 5.18 -2.58
N TYR A 27 -2.89 6.37 -2.23
CA TYR A 27 -3.70 7.58 -2.11
C TYR A 27 -4.29 8.00 -3.45
N ARG A 28 -3.45 8.16 -4.49
CA ARG A 28 -3.86 8.62 -5.83
C ARG A 28 -4.84 7.64 -6.48
N ARG A 29 -4.61 6.34 -6.33
CA ARG A 29 -5.55 5.32 -6.81
C ARG A 29 -6.90 5.46 -6.11
N THR A 30 -6.89 5.64 -4.80
CA THR A 30 -8.13 5.73 -4.03
C THR A 30 -8.93 6.97 -4.43
N GLU A 31 -8.26 8.11 -4.60
CA GLU A 31 -8.86 9.34 -5.13
C GLU A 31 -9.46 9.11 -6.52
N PHE A 32 -8.69 8.52 -7.44
CA PHE A 32 -9.13 8.19 -8.80
C PHE A 32 -10.39 7.29 -8.80
N CYS A 33 -10.35 6.18 -8.08
CA CYS A 33 -11.44 5.22 -8.01
C CYS A 33 -12.70 5.83 -7.40
N LYS A 34 -12.55 6.64 -6.35
CA LYS A 34 -13.66 7.33 -5.72
C LYS A 34 -14.29 8.36 -6.65
N ASN A 35 -13.48 9.21 -7.29
CA ASN A 35 -13.96 10.30 -8.14
C ASN A 35 -14.68 9.79 -9.39
N LEU A 36 -14.27 8.63 -9.92
CA LEU A 36 -14.89 8.02 -11.09
C LEU A 36 -15.96 6.97 -10.75
N GLY A 37 -16.26 6.74 -9.47
CA GLY A 37 -17.26 5.75 -9.04
C GLY A 37 -16.91 4.30 -9.43
N LEU A 38 -15.62 3.97 -9.43
CA LEU A 38 -15.10 2.66 -9.82
C LEU A 38 -15.02 1.69 -8.63
N ASN A 39 -15.09 0.40 -8.92
CA ASN A 39 -14.98 -0.65 -7.91
C ASN A 39 -13.54 -0.81 -7.42
N CYS A 40 -12.59 -0.87 -8.36
CA CYS A 40 -11.15 -1.01 -8.14
C CYS A 40 -10.77 -2.15 -7.20
N MET A 41 -11.27 -3.36 -7.50
CA MET A 41 -11.02 -4.57 -6.70
C MET A 41 -9.89 -5.44 -7.27
N ASP A 42 -9.20 -6.13 -6.37
CA ASP A 42 -8.05 -7.03 -6.54
C ASP A 42 -6.96 -6.50 -7.49
N LEU A 43 -6.64 -5.21 -7.36
CA LEU A 43 -5.66 -4.59 -8.25
C LEU A 43 -4.23 -4.73 -7.70
N PRO A 44 -3.22 -4.95 -8.56
CA PRO A 44 -1.83 -4.88 -8.15
C PRO A 44 -1.46 -3.43 -7.81
N VAL A 45 -0.59 -3.21 -6.83
CA VAL A 45 -0.08 -1.89 -6.46
C VAL A 45 0.62 -1.24 -7.66
N LEU A 46 1.46 -1.99 -8.37
CA LEU A 46 2.13 -1.50 -9.56
C LEU A 46 2.31 -2.61 -10.59
N ALA A 47 2.52 -2.24 -11.85
CA ALA A 47 2.88 -3.15 -12.93
C ALA A 47 4.07 -2.58 -13.72
N THR A 48 4.86 -3.45 -14.36
CA THR A 48 6.03 -3.06 -15.18
C THR A 48 5.61 -2.49 -16.53
N THR A 49 4.85 -1.41 -16.54
CA THR A 49 4.45 -0.67 -17.74
C THR A 49 4.60 0.83 -17.53
N PRO A 50 5.14 1.58 -18.52
CA PRO A 50 5.19 3.05 -18.46
C PRO A 50 3.80 3.68 -18.34
N LEU A 51 2.77 2.99 -18.87
CA LEU A 51 1.38 3.45 -18.83
C LEU A 51 0.82 3.58 -17.42
N VAL A 52 1.48 3.08 -16.37
CA VAL A 52 0.97 3.12 -14.98
C VAL A 52 1.71 4.15 -14.11
N ALA A 53 2.77 4.76 -14.63
CA ALA A 53 3.54 5.77 -13.91
C ALA A 53 3.82 6.95 -14.86
N ARG A 54 2.94 7.97 -14.83
CA ARG A 54 3.09 9.21 -15.62
C ARG A 54 4.52 9.75 -15.49
N ASN A 55 5.09 10.15 -16.62
CA ASN A 55 6.45 10.69 -16.76
C ASN A 55 7.58 9.73 -16.34
N CYS A 56 7.31 8.46 -16.02
CA CYS A 56 8.35 7.48 -15.75
C CYS A 56 8.69 6.67 -16.99
N ASP A 57 9.99 6.47 -17.20
CA ASP A 57 10.46 5.55 -18.21
C ASP A 57 10.35 4.09 -17.71
N ARG A 58 10.43 3.15 -18.65
CA ARG A 58 10.40 1.71 -18.34
C ARG A 58 11.50 1.31 -17.35
N ASN A 59 12.68 1.91 -17.43
CA ASN A 59 13.83 1.55 -16.59
C ASN A 59 13.60 1.94 -15.13
N ASP A 60 12.94 3.06 -14.87
CA ASP A 60 12.57 3.52 -13.53
C ASP A 60 11.62 2.53 -12.86
N VAL A 61 10.59 2.08 -13.59
CA VAL A 61 9.67 1.06 -13.09
C VAL A 61 10.43 -0.24 -12.76
N HIS A 62 11.33 -0.69 -13.64
CA HIS A 62 12.15 -1.88 -13.36
C HIS A 62 13.12 -1.70 -12.19
N LYS A 63 13.67 -0.50 -11.95
CA LYS A 63 14.47 -0.19 -10.76
C LYS A 63 13.64 -0.35 -9.49
N PHE A 64 12.41 0.15 -9.48
CA PHE A 64 11.50 -0.01 -8.34
C PHE A 64 11.18 -1.49 -8.08
N PHE A 65 10.83 -2.27 -9.10
CA PHE A 65 10.60 -3.70 -8.95
C PHE A 65 11.81 -4.44 -8.39
N ARG A 66 13.03 -4.11 -8.86
CA ARG A 66 14.28 -4.66 -8.29
C ARG A 66 14.47 -4.28 -6.83
N ARG A 67 14.11 -3.06 -6.44
CA ARG A 67 14.18 -2.62 -5.03
C ARG A 67 13.18 -3.41 -4.16
N MET A 68 11.95 -3.60 -4.63
CA MET A 68 10.95 -4.40 -3.92
C MET A 68 11.36 -5.87 -3.80
N ARG A 69 12.00 -6.45 -4.83
CA ARG A 69 12.54 -7.83 -4.75
C ARG A 69 13.62 -7.94 -3.68
N ARG A 70 14.56 -6.99 -3.60
CA ARG A 70 15.58 -6.94 -2.55
C ARG A 70 14.99 -6.86 -1.14
N ILE A 71 13.87 -6.13 -0.97
CA ILE A 71 13.14 -6.07 0.30
C ILE A 71 12.60 -7.46 0.66
N VAL A 72 11.93 -8.12 -0.29
CA VAL A 72 11.39 -9.48 -0.09
C VAL A 72 12.49 -10.52 0.17
N GLU A 73 13.61 -10.44 -0.53
CA GLU A 73 14.76 -11.35 -0.31
C GLU A 73 15.34 -11.25 1.10
N ARG A 74 15.28 -10.06 1.73
CA ARG A 74 15.84 -9.82 3.06
C ARG A 74 14.86 -10.04 4.20
N LEU A 75 13.60 -9.64 4.01
CA LEU A 75 12.57 -9.70 5.06
C LEU A 75 11.65 -10.91 4.95
N GLY A 76 11.73 -11.65 3.85
CA GLY A 76 10.69 -12.59 3.44
C GLY A 76 9.57 -11.88 2.68
N ASN A 77 8.76 -12.68 2.01
CA ASN A 77 7.57 -12.20 1.31
C ASN A 77 6.39 -11.95 2.25
N GLU A 78 6.35 -12.59 3.42
CA GLU A 78 5.34 -12.37 4.46
C GLU A 78 5.95 -11.69 5.68
N ILE A 79 5.74 -10.38 5.82
CA ILE A 79 6.38 -9.53 6.82
C ILE A 79 5.40 -9.27 7.97
N GLU A 80 5.66 -9.81 9.17
CA GLU A 80 4.81 -9.54 10.33
C GLU A 80 4.84 -8.05 10.73
N ILE A 81 3.66 -7.43 10.85
CA ILE A 81 3.52 -6.01 11.20
C ILE A 81 2.73 -5.77 12.49
N PHE A 82 1.95 -6.77 12.94
CA PHE A 82 1.10 -6.65 14.11
C PHE A 82 0.96 -8.00 14.82
N ARG A 83 0.99 -8.01 16.15
CA ARG A 83 0.72 -9.19 16.98
C ARG A 83 0.07 -8.80 18.31
N LEU A 84 -1.13 -9.31 18.55
CA LEU A 84 -1.86 -9.17 19.81
C LEU A 84 -2.34 -10.54 20.28
N GLY A 85 -1.65 -11.11 21.28
CA GLY A 85 -1.93 -12.46 21.75
C GLY A 85 -1.77 -13.50 20.64
N ARG A 86 -2.87 -14.15 20.26
CA ARG A 86 -2.92 -15.16 19.17
C ARG A 86 -3.25 -14.58 17.81
N LEU A 87 -3.64 -13.30 17.74
CA LEU A 87 -3.90 -12.59 16.51
C LEU A 87 -2.60 -12.01 15.97
N SER A 88 -2.26 -12.27 14.71
CA SER A 88 -1.18 -11.58 14.02
C SER A 88 -1.65 -11.08 12.67
N ALA A 89 -1.02 -10.01 12.19
CA ALA A 89 -1.19 -9.54 10.82
C ALA A 89 0.18 -9.35 10.17
N SER A 90 0.28 -9.83 8.94
CA SER A 90 1.47 -9.74 8.12
C SER A 90 1.16 -9.07 6.79
N LEU A 91 2.11 -8.29 6.29
CA LEU A 91 2.11 -7.76 4.94
C LEU A 91 2.77 -8.77 4.00
N LEU A 92 1.96 -9.36 3.12
CA LEU A 92 2.41 -10.26 2.06
C LEU A 92 2.71 -9.44 0.79
N ILE A 93 3.92 -9.55 0.26
CA ILE A 93 4.38 -8.92 -0.98
C ILE A 93 4.59 -10.00 -2.03
N GLU A 94 3.86 -9.93 -3.13
CA GLU A 94 3.88 -10.96 -4.16
C GLU A 94 4.13 -10.37 -5.55
N PHE A 95 4.96 -11.06 -6.31
CA PHE A 95 5.22 -10.74 -7.71
C PHE A 95 4.51 -11.76 -8.60
N GLY A 96 3.80 -11.26 -9.61
CA GLY A 96 3.11 -12.08 -10.60
C GLY A 96 3.49 -11.66 -12.01
N THR A 97 3.06 -12.45 -12.99
CA THR A 97 3.04 -12.04 -14.40
C THR A 97 1.63 -12.24 -14.93
N GLY A 98 1.10 -11.28 -15.67
CA GLY A 98 -0.24 -11.38 -16.22
C GLY A 98 -0.60 -10.24 -17.15
N SER A 99 -1.90 -10.10 -17.37
CA SER A 99 -2.49 -9.00 -18.13
C SER A 99 -3.18 -8.04 -17.19
N ILE A 100 -3.10 -6.75 -17.49
CA ILE A 100 -3.78 -5.69 -16.74
C ILE A 100 -4.62 -4.83 -17.68
N ARG A 101 -5.59 -4.14 -17.10
CA ARG A 101 -6.34 -3.07 -17.76
C ARG A 101 -5.85 -1.73 -17.26
N VAL A 102 -5.66 -0.80 -18.18
CA VAL A 102 -5.17 0.54 -17.88
C VAL A 102 -6.09 1.58 -18.49
N TYR A 103 -6.44 2.60 -17.69
CA TYR A 103 -7.05 3.84 -18.15
C TYR A 103 -6.13 5.00 -17.77
N ASP A 104 -5.67 5.74 -18.78
CA ASP A 104 -4.65 6.78 -18.63
C ASP A 104 -3.40 6.25 -17.92
N ALA A 105 -3.20 6.61 -16.64
CA ALA A 105 -2.05 6.27 -15.82
C ALA A 105 -2.35 5.20 -14.75
N TYR A 106 -3.56 4.65 -14.74
CA TYR A 106 -4.07 3.89 -13.60
C TYR A 106 -4.50 2.49 -14.02
N ILE A 107 -4.10 1.51 -13.21
CA ILE A 107 -4.61 0.15 -13.30
C ILE A 107 -6.06 0.16 -12.82
N ILE A 108 -6.94 -0.47 -13.59
CA ILE A 108 -8.36 -0.61 -13.26
C ILE A 108 -8.79 -2.07 -13.31
N GLY A 109 -9.93 -2.39 -12.70
CA GLY A 109 -10.50 -3.73 -12.74
C GLY A 109 -11.21 -4.01 -14.06
N ASP A 110 -11.33 -5.29 -14.42
CA ASP A 110 -12.04 -5.70 -15.63
C ASP A 110 -13.50 -5.20 -15.64
N ASN A 111 -14.19 -5.25 -14.50
CA ASN A 111 -15.57 -4.76 -14.38
C ASN A 111 -15.68 -3.22 -14.51
N ASP A 112 -14.59 -2.49 -14.28
CA ASP A 112 -14.55 -1.03 -14.38
C ASP A 112 -14.14 -0.58 -15.80
N CYS A 113 -13.49 -1.46 -16.56
CA CYS A 113 -13.11 -1.27 -17.97
C CYS A 113 -14.30 -0.94 -18.87
N ASP A 114 -15.50 -1.44 -18.54
CA ASP A 114 -16.71 -1.14 -19.30
C ASP A 114 -17.23 0.29 -19.05
N LYS A 115 -16.83 0.92 -17.94
CA LYS A 115 -17.23 2.28 -17.56
C LYS A 115 -16.26 3.35 -18.07
N VAL A 116 -15.00 2.99 -18.29
CA VAL A 116 -13.95 3.91 -18.75
C VAL A 116 -13.19 3.26 -19.91
N GLN A 117 -13.04 3.93 -21.04
CA GLN A 117 -12.38 3.37 -22.23
C GLN A 117 -10.92 2.98 -21.94
N CYS A 118 -10.72 1.70 -21.65
CA CYS A 118 -9.48 1.15 -21.14
C CYS A 118 -8.71 0.39 -22.24
N ILE A 119 -7.42 0.17 -22.00
CA ILE A 119 -6.57 -0.67 -22.84
C ILE A 119 -6.04 -1.87 -22.05
N THR A 120 -5.89 -2.99 -22.73
CA THR A 120 -5.27 -4.19 -22.15
C THR A 120 -3.78 -4.18 -22.43
N VAL A 121 -2.98 -4.40 -21.39
CA VAL A 121 -1.53 -4.59 -21.51
C VAL A 121 -1.20 -5.99 -21.02
N ASN A 122 -0.63 -6.80 -21.91
CA ASN A 122 -0.32 -8.20 -21.65
C ASN A 122 1.14 -8.37 -21.19
N ASN A 123 1.43 -9.50 -20.55
CA ASN A 123 2.78 -9.92 -20.15
C ASN A 123 3.53 -8.88 -19.31
N VAL A 124 2.83 -8.27 -18.36
CA VAL A 124 3.42 -7.35 -17.39
C VAL A 124 3.74 -8.09 -16.10
N THR A 125 4.85 -7.73 -15.45
CA THR A 125 5.10 -8.14 -14.07
C THR A 125 4.29 -7.24 -13.15
N THR A 126 3.57 -7.84 -12.21
CA THR A 126 2.70 -7.15 -11.26
C THR A 126 3.24 -7.29 -9.84
N LEU A 127 3.05 -6.25 -9.04
CA LEU A 127 3.36 -6.22 -7.61
C LEU A 127 2.06 -6.15 -6.82
N TYR A 128 1.75 -7.20 -6.06
CA TYR A 128 0.62 -7.24 -5.15
C TYR A 128 1.09 -7.02 -3.71
N MET A 129 0.24 -6.35 -2.92
CA MET A 129 0.40 -6.23 -1.48
C MET A 129 -0.91 -6.71 -0.83
N ARG A 130 -0.79 -7.67 0.09
CA ARG A 130 -1.94 -8.27 0.78
C ARG A 130 -1.71 -8.23 2.29
N LEU A 131 -2.77 -7.97 3.04
CA LEU A 131 -2.77 -8.12 4.49
C LEU A 131 -3.27 -9.51 4.84
N VAL A 132 -2.39 -10.32 5.44
CA VAL A 132 -2.71 -11.67 5.91
C VAL A 132 -2.96 -11.60 7.41
N ILE A 133 -4.18 -11.87 7.85
CA ILE A 133 -4.57 -11.90 9.25
C ILE A 133 -4.67 -13.36 9.69
N LYS A 134 -3.95 -13.72 10.75
CA LYS A 134 -3.88 -15.07 11.30
C LYS A 134 -4.38 -15.10 12.73
N LEU A 135 -5.08 -16.18 13.08
CA LEU A 135 -5.44 -16.52 14.46
C LEU A 135 -4.82 -17.88 14.81
N SER A 136 -3.89 -17.91 15.76
CA SER A 136 -3.13 -19.12 16.11
C SER A 136 -2.50 -19.78 14.88
N ASP A 137 -1.78 -18.98 14.08
CA ASP A 137 -1.04 -19.38 12.87
C ASP A 137 -1.89 -19.93 11.71
N LYS A 138 -3.22 -19.98 11.86
CA LYS A 138 -4.15 -20.28 10.77
C LYS A 138 -4.54 -19.00 10.06
N ASN A 139 -4.44 -18.99 8.73
CA ASN A 139 -4.95 -17.90 7.90
C ASN A 139 -6.45 -17.74 8.15
N LEU A 140 -6.83 -16.60 8.69
CA LEU A 140 -8.23 -16.25 8.92
C LEU A 140 -8.76 -15.50 7.69
N VAL A 141 -8.01 -14.49 7.24
CA VAL A 141 -8.42 -13.58 6.17
C VAL A 141 -7.17 -13.12 5.41
N VAL A 142 -7.31 -12.97 4.09
CA VAL A 142 -6.31 -12.33 3.20
C VAL A 142 -7.01 -11.20 2.44
N LEU A 143 -6.54 -9.98 2.62
CA LEU A 143 -7.14 -8.78 2.00
C LEU A 143 -6.14 -8.12 1.04
N ASN A 144 -6.60 -7.70 -0.13
CA ASN A 144 -5.82 -6.86 -1.03
C ASN A 144 -5.69 -5.45 -0.43
N VAL A 145 -4.48 -4.92 -0.28
CA VAL A 145 -4.24 -3.64 0.40
C VAL A 145 -4.90 -2.47 -0.35
N PRO A 146 -4.69 -2.27 -1.67
CA PRO A 146 -5.45 -1.31 -2.46
C PRO A 146 -6.96 -1.34 -2.20
N ASP A 147 -7.58 -2.51 -2.19
CA ASP A 147 -9.03 -2.66 -1.98
C ASP A 147 -9.46 -2.15 -0.61
N MET A 148 -8.69 -2.47 0.44
CA MET A 148 -8.97 -2.01 1.80
C MET A 148 -8.97 -0.48 1.89
N ILE A 149 -8.00 0.18 1.23
CA ILE A 149 -7.90 1.64 1.25
C ILE A 149 -9.05 2.28 0.44
N VAL A 150 -9.40 1.71 -0.72
CA VAL A 150 -10.56 2.16 -1.52
C VAL A 150 -11.86 2.00 -0.72
N TRP A 151 -12.03 0.88 -0.03
CA TRP A 151 -13.19 0.66 0.84
C TRP A 151 -13.26 1.68 1.97
N LEU A 152 -12.15 1.97 2.65
CA LEU A 152 -12.09 3.01 3.68
C LEU A 152 -12.53 4.37 3.14
N ALA A 153 -12.11 4.76 1.93
CA ALA A 153 -12.52 6.02 1.31
C ALA A 153 -14.02 6.08 0.96
N LYS A 154 -14.60 4.94 0.58
CA LYS A 154 -16.03 4.81 0.25
C LYS A 154 -16.90 4.91 1.50
N VAL A 155 -16.46 4.31 2.61
CA VAL A 155 -17.25 4.28 3.87
C VAL A 155 -17.04 5.53 4.72
N TYR A 156 -15.79 5.98 4.87
CA TYR A 156 -15.41 7.03 5.84
C TYR A 156 -14.91 8.32 5.20
N GLY A 157 -14.60 8.32 3.91
CA GLY A 157 -14.11 9.51 3.20
C GLY A 157 -12.60 9.54 2.98
N MET A 158 -12.14 10.50 2.16
CA MET A 158 -10.72 10.62 1.83
C MET A 158 -9.87 11.10 3.01
N ASP A 159 -10.45 11.89 3.92
CA ASP A 159 -9.75 12.39 5.10
C ASP A 159 -9.31 11.24 6.02
N THR A 160 -10.16 10.22 6.18
CA THR A 160 -9.82 9.00 6.92
C THR A 160 -8.69 8.23 6.25
N VAL A 161 -8.71 8.11 4.92
CA VAL A 161 -7.62 7.48 4.17
C VAL A 161 -6.32 8.24 4.36
N TYR A 162 -6.36 9.58 4.29
CA TYR A 162 -5.20 10.41 4.56
C TYR A 162 -4.67 10.19 5.98
N SER A 163 -5.52 10.26 7.01
CA SER A 163 -5.11 10.01 8.40
C SER A 163 -4.50 8.61 8.58
N ALA A 164 -5.07 7.57 7.97
CA ALA A 164 -4.52 6.22 8.05
C ALA A 164 -3.15 6.09 7.38
N LEU A 165 -2.99 6.61 6.16
CA LEU A 165 -1.71 6.57 5.43
C LEU A 165 -0.66 7.47 6.11
N ASN A 166 -1.05 8.63 6.64
CA ASN A 166 -0.17 9.52 7.39
C ASN A 166 0.29 8.90 8.71
N MET A 167 -0.58 8.14 9.39
CA MET A 167 -0.21 7.37 10.57
C MET A 167 0.87 6.33 10.23
N ILE A 168 0.72 5.60 9.10
CA ILE A 168 1.73 4.65 8.63
C ILE A 168 3.05 5.37 8.30
N HIS A 169 2.97 6.48 7.56
CA HIS A 169 4.13 7.32 7.24
C HIS A 169 4.90 7.71 8.51
N ASN A 170 4.22 8.32 9.48
CA ASN A 170 4.85 8.80 10.70
C ASN A 170 5.42 7.65 11.54
N TYR A 171 4.74 6.51 11.56
CA TYR A 171 5.22 5.35 12.26
C TYR A 171 6.51 4.79 11.65
N VAL A 172 6.60 4.71 10.32
CA VAL A 172 7.81 4.26 9.61
C VAL A 172 8.95 5.27 9.77
N GLU A 173 8.68 6.56 9.52
CA GLU A 173 9.69 7.61 9.50
C GLU A 173 10.18 7.98 10.90
N ASN A 174 9.28 8.09 11.87
CA ASN A 174 9.61 8.62 13.19
C ASN A 174 9.56 7.57 14.30
N GLY A 175 9.06 6.35 14.02
CA GLY A 175 8.89 5.31 15.02
C GLY A 175 7.80 5.60 16.05
N THR A 176 6.93 6.58 15.78
CA THR A 176 5.90 7.07 16.70
C THR A 176 4.56 7.18 15.98
N PHE A 177 3.49 6.89 16.73
CA PHE A 177 2.13 7.16 16.28
C PHE A 177 1.75 8.61 16.63
N THR A 178 1.33 9.38 15.64
CA THR A 178 0.87 10.77 15.82
C THR A 178 -0.60 10.82 16.25
N GLY A 179 -1.18 12.03 16.35
CA GLY A 179 -2.59 12.25 16.71
C GLY A 179 -3.61 11.60 15.77
N ASP A 180 -3.19 11.06 14.62
CA ASP A 180 -4.06 10.28 13.73
C ASP A 180 -4.40 8.89 14.31
N LEU A 181 -3.63 8.37 15.26
CA LEU A 181 -3.93 7.07 15.90
C LEU A 181 -5.25 7.13 16.67
N ASP A 182 -5.52 8.22 17.38
CA ASP A 182 -6.75 8.33 18.17
C ASP A 182 -8.00 8.30 17.26
N LYS A 183 -7.92 8.94 16.07
CA LYS A 183 -8.97 8.88 15.04
C LYS A 183 -9.15 7.46 14.48
N VAL A 184 -8.05 6.74 14.23
CA VAL A 184 -8.11 5.35 13.74
C VAL A 184 -8.72 4.44 14.80
N LEU A 185 -8.33 4.59 16.07
CA LEU A 185 -8.88 3.82 17.18
C LEU A 185 -10.38 4.10 17.40
N GLU A 186 -10.84 5.33 17.17
CA GLU A 186 -12.27 5.67 17.20
C GLU A 186 -13.05 4.94 16.09
N ILE A 187 -12.46 4.74 14.91
CA ILE A 187 -13.10 3.96 13.84
C ILE A 187 -13.14 2.47 14.22
N VAL A 188 -12.04 1.94 14.75
CA VAL A 188 -11.96 0.55 15.19
C VAL A 188 -12.95 0.25 16.31
N SER A 189 -13.17 1.19 17.24
CA SER A 189 -14.15 1.02 18.31
C SER A 189 -15.59 0.99 17.79
N LYS A 190 -15.90 1.72 16.71
CA LYS A 190 -17.20 1.61 16.01
C LYS A 190 -17.45 0.24 15.40
N TRP A 191 -16.41 -0.57 15.18
CA TRP A 191 -16.52 -1.97 14.75
C TRP A 191 -16.69 -2.96 15.92
N GLY A 192 -16.87 -2.45 17.15
CA GLY A 192 -17.01 -3.27 18.36
C GLY A 192 -15.67 -3.81 18.89
N VAL A 193 -14.54 -3.32 18.37
CA VAL A 193 -13.21 -3.72 18.82
C VAL A 193 -12.63 -2.66 19.74
N SER A 194 -12.48 -2.99 21.02
CA SER A 194 -11.83 -2.12 22.00
C SER A 194 -10.36 -2.51 22.15
N ILE A 195 -9.46 -1.65 21.68
CA ILE A 195 -8.02 -1.78 21.89
C ILE A 195 -7.48 -0.46 22.49
N SER A 196 -6.72 -0.55 23.58
CA SER A 196 -6.08 0.64 24.14
C SER A 196 -4.94 1.10 23.24
N LYS A 197 -4.60 2.39 23.33
CA LYS A 197 -3.46 2.97 22.61
C LYS A 197 -2.17 2.20 22.88
N ASP A 198 -1.89 1.91 24.14
CA ASP A 198 -0.69 1.16 24.53
C ASP A 198 -0.67 -0.27 24.00
N SER A 199 -1.82 -0.96 24.03
CA SER A 199 -1.94 -2.30 23.46
C SER A 199 -1.73 -2.28 21.94
N PHE A 200 -2.26 -1.28 21.25
CA PHE A 200 -2.05 -1.10 19.81
C PHE A 200 -0.57 -0.85 19.50
N ILE A 201 0.07 0.08 20.20
CA ILE A 201 1.49 0.41 20.02
C ILE A 201 2.35 -0.83 20.26
N ASN A 202 2.15 -1.53 21.37
CA ASN A 202 2.89 -2.74 21.70
C ASN A 202 2.67 -3.85 20.66
N ALA A 203 1.46 -3.98 20.14
CA ALA A 203 1.16 -4.97 19.12
C ALA A 203 1.87 -4.70 17.79
N THR A 204 2.26 -3.45 17.50
CA THR A 204 2.99 -3.09 16.26
C THR A 204 4.51 -3.24 16.36
N LEU A 205 5.06 -3.58 17.54
CA LEU A 205 6.51 -3.76 17.73
C LEU A 205 7.20 -4.71 16.72
N PRO A 206 6.58 -5.82 16.27
CA PRO A 206 7.15 -6.63 15.19
C PRO A 206 7.40 -5.81 13.92
N GLY A 207 6.43 -4.97 13.53
CA GLY A 207 6.57 -4.02 12.44
C GLY A 207 7.76 -3.08 12.64
N ARG A 208 7.93 -2.50 13.84
CA ARG A 208 9.06 -1.62 14.16
C ARG A 208 10.43 -2.23 13.90
N ARG A 209 10.61 -3.53 14.20
CA ARG A 209 11.89 -4.23 13.93
C ARG A 209 12.15 -4.34 12.43
N ASN A 210 11.11 -4.67 11.67
CA ASN A 210 11.18 -4.73 10.21
C ASN A 210 11.43 -3.34 9.59
N LEU A 211 10.92 -2.27 10.21
CA LEU A 211 11.17 -0.89 9.78
C LEU A 211 12.65 -0.47 9.87
N ILE A 212 13.39 -0.97 10.87
CA ILE A 212 14.84 -0.70 10.98
C ILE A 212 15.57 -1.29 9.78
N ILE A 213 15.26 -2.54 9.44
CA ILE A 213 15.86 -3.24 8.29
C ILE A 213 15.45 -2.55 6.98
N LEU A 214 14.19 -2.11 6.85
CA LEU A 214 13.75 -1.33 5.70
C LEU A 214 14.54 -0.03 5.56
N LYS A 215 14.74 0.72 6.65
CA LYS A 215 15.55 1.95 6.65
C LYS A 215 16.99 1.70 6.21
N GLU A 216 17.62 0.62 6.68
CA GLU A 216 18.98 0.24 6.27
C GLU A 216 19.07 -0.09 4.78
N ILE A 217 18.06 -0.76 4.21
CA ILE A 217 18.01 -1.07 2.77
C ILE A 217 17.80 0.20 1.94
N LEU A 218 17.00 1.14 2.45
CA LEU A 218 16.69 2.39 1.76
C LEU A 218 17.86 3.37 1.81
N SER A 219 18.62 3.42 2.90
CA SER A 219 19.81 4.29 3.04
C SER A 219 21.03 3.77 2.27
N THR A 220 21.14 2.46 2.03
CA THR A 220 22.24 1.85 1.23
C THR A 220 21.96 1.82 -0.28
N SER A 221 20.80 2.31 -0.72
CA SER A 221 20.39 2.33 -2.13
C SER A 221 20.62 3.68 -2.83
N ALA A 222 21.36 4.60 -2.21
CA ALA A 222 21.79 5.88 -2.76
C ALA A 222 23.09 5.72 -3.57
#